data_AF-A0A673FT92-F1
#
_entry.id   AF-A0A673FT92-F1
#
_cell.length_a   1.000
_cell.length_b   1.000
_cell.length_c   1.000
_cell.angle_alpha   90.00
_cell.angle_beta   90.00
_cell.angle_gamma   90.00
#
_symmetry.space_group_name_H-M   'P 1'
#
loop_
_entity.id
_entity.type
_entity.pdbx_description
1 polymer ?
#
loop_
_entity_poly.entity_id
_entity_poly.type
_entity_poly.pdbx_seq_one_letter_code
_entity_poly.pdbx_strand_id
1 'polypeptide(L)'
;MFIPDGSVSVAARVGRKGYGEGEDICIDAQFENSCSRIVVPKAAIIAKHIYRANGRTKEFHEKLTSVRGDHIVSGMCDVWQGRVLRVPKLKPTILGCDIIHVDYCLRVSYILDNQCRCFGLHLRI
;
A
#
# COMPACT_ATOMS: atom_id res chain seq x y z
N MET A 1 -0.68 2.55 31.48
CA MET A 1 -1.01 3.89 30.96
C MET A 1 -2.11 3.72 29.92
N PHE A 2 -3.31 4.25 30.17
CA PHE A 2 -4.41 4.22 29.19
C PHE A 2 -4.34 5.50 28.36
N ILE A 3 -4.20 5.36 27.03
CA ILE A 3 -4.24 6.48 26.09
C ILE A 3 -5.61 6.41 25.41
N PRO A 4 -6.63 7.16 25.89
CA PRO A 4 -7.98 7.07 25.35
C PRO A 4 -8.09 7.50 23.88
N ASP A 5 -7.18 8.36 23.41
CA ASP A 5 -7.18 8.93 22.04
C ASP A 5 -5.94 8.57 21.21
N GLY A 6 -5.27 7.46 21.55
CA GLY A 6 -4.05 7.07 20.85
C GLY A 6 -4.31 6.82 19.36
N SER A 7 -3.48 7.40 18.49
CA SER A 7 -3.62 7.30 17.03
C SER A 7 -2.32 6.85 16.35
N VAL A 8 -2.42 6.41 15.10
CA VAL A 8 -1.25 6.11 14.26
C VAL A 8 -1.25 7.05 13.06
N SER A 9 -0.19 7.84 12.91
CA SER A 9 0.03 8.70 11.76
C SER A 9 0.95 8.01 10.75
N VAL A 10 0.72 8.27 9.46
CA VAL A 10 1.57 7.77 8.37
C VAL A 10 1.79 8.89 7.37
N ALA A 11 3.04 9.18 7.06
CA ALA A 11 3.44 9.99 5.92
C ALA A 11 4.27 9.13 4.98
N ALA A 12 3.94 9.10 3.68
CA ALA A 12 4.67 8.29 2.72
C ALA A 12 4.86 9.02 1.38
N ARG A 13 5.99 8.76 0.73
CA ARG A 13 6.37 9.33 -0.56
C ARG A 13 7.17 8.33 -1.37
N VAL A 14 7.07 8.48 -2.68
CA VAL A 14 7.90 7.81 -3.67
C VAL A 14 8.41 8.86 -4.66
N GLY A 15 9.57 8.61 -5.28
CA GLY A 15 10.20 9.58 -6.18
C GLY A 15 9.43 9.84 -7.47
N ARG A 16 8.68 8.84 -7.96
CA ARG A 16 7.85 8.95 -9.17
C ARG A 16 6.61 8.06 -9.08
N LYS A 17 5.68 8.22 -10.02
CA LYS A 17 4.46 7.39 -10.11
C LYS A 17 4.56 6.26 -11.15
N GLY A 18 5.47 6.38 -12.13
CA GLY A 18 5.67 5.43 -13.24
C GLY A 18 6.73 4.38 -12.92
N TYR A 19 6.41 3.09 -13.02
CA TYR A 19 7.38 2.00 -12.84
C TYR A 19 7.14 0.85 -13.82
N GLY A 20 8.21 0.28 -14.37
CA GLY A 20 8.16 -0.92 -15.21
C GLY A 20 8.24 -2.22 -14.42
N GLU A 21 7.91 -3.34 -15.08
CA GLU A 21 8.15 -4.67 -14.55
C GLU A 21 9.62 -4.85 -14.16
N GLY A 22 9.85 -5.40 -12.96
CA GLY A 22 11.21 -5.64 -12.48
C GLY A 22 11.95 -4.40 -11.99
N GLU A 23 11.33 -3.21 -11.97
CA GLU A 23 11.92 -2.03 -11.33
C GLU A 23 11.75 -2.06 -9.80
N ASP A 24 12.59 -1.30 -9.09
CA ASP A 24 12.47 -1.09 -7.66
C ASP A 24 11.74 0.21 -7.34
N ILE A 25 10.72 0.13 -6.48
CA ILE A 25 10.08 1.29 -5.88
C ILE A 25 10.77 1.57 -4.55
N CYS A 26 11.45 2.71 -4.45
CA CYS A 26 12.01 3.21 -3.20
C CYS A 26 10.93 3.99 -2.44
N ILE A 27 10.55 3.48 -1.26
CA ILE A 27 9.50 4.05 -0.43
C ILE A 27 10.15 4.78 0.75
N ASP A 28 9.89 6.08 0.82
CA ASP A 28 10.15 6.87 2.02
C ASP A 28 8.86 6.95 2.84
N ALA A 29 8.90 6.57 4.10
CA ALA A 29 7.73 6.64 4.96
C ALA A 29 8.09 6.89 6.42
N GLN A 30 7.22 7.58 7.14
CA GLN A 30 7.29 7.81 8.57
C GLN A 30 6.00 7.32 9.20
N PHE A 31 6.12 6.46 10.21
CA PHE A 31 5.03 5.91 10.98
C PHE A 31 5.19 6.35 12.43
N GLU A 32 4.16 6.94 13.03
CA GLU A 32 4.22 7.34 14.44
C GLU A 32 3.07 6.67 15.19
N ASN A 33 3.41 5.95 16.25
CA ASN A 33 2.45 5.20 17.04
C ASN A 33 2.23 5.87 18.41
N SER A 34 1.15 6.62 18.51
CA SER A 34 0.66 7.14 19.81
C SER A 34 -0.41 6.24 20.43
N CYS A 35 -0.73 5.08 19.83
CA CYS A 35 -1.61 4.08 20.42
C CYS A 35 -0.90 3.27 21.49
N SER A 36 -1.66 2.73 22.45
CA SER A 36 -1.17 1.81 23.49
C SER A 36 -0.79 0.41 22.98
N ARG A 37 -0.95 0.15 21.68
CA ARG A 37 -0.83 -1.17 21.05
C ARG A 37 0.33 -1.20 20.08
N ILE A 38 0.84 -2.40 19.79
CA ILE A 38 1.92 -2.58 18.82
C ILE A 38 1.36 -2.45 17.41
N VAL A 39 2.07 -1.72 16.57
CA VAL A 39 1.73 -1.48 15.16
C VAL A 39 2.76 -2.13 14.25
N VAL A 40 2.32 -2.70 13.13
CA VAL A 40 3.24 -3.26 12.12
C VAL A 40 3.07 -2.53 10.78
N PRO A 41 4.05 -1.73 10.35
CA PRO A 41 4.08 -1.08 9.05
C PRO A 41 4.14 -2.07 7.89
N LYS A 42 3.41 -1.77 6.82
CA LYS A 42 3.39 -2.57 5.58
C LYS A 42 3.22 -1.69 4.36
N ALA A 43 3.90 -2.06 3.28
CA ALA A 43 3.60 -1.53 1.95
C ALA A 43 3.36 -2.68 0.97
N ALA A 44 2.46 -2.48 0.02
CA ALA A 44 2.12 -3.48 -0.98
C ALA A 44 1.70 -2.86 -2.31
N ILE A 45 2.02 -3.54 -3.41
CA ILE A 45 1.43 -3.27 -4.71
C ILE A 45 0.13 -4.04 -4.81
N ILE A 46 -0.96 -3.31 -5.09
CA ILE A 46 -2.30 -3.85 -5.28
C ILE A 46 -2.69 -3.65 -6.73
N ALA A 47 -3.07 -4.72 -7.42
CA ALA A 47 -3.75 -4.66 -8.70
C ALA A 47 -5.26 -4.61 -8.46
N LYS A 48 -5.91 -3.59 -8.99
CA LYS A 48 -7.36 -3.40 -9.00
C LYS A 48 -7.87 -3.77 -10.38
N HIS A 49 -8.44 -4.95 -10.48
CA HIS A 49 -9.09 -5.46 -11.69
C HIS A 49 -10.52 -4.93 -11.74
N ILE A 50 -10.85 -4.19 -12.80
CA ILE A 50 -12.14 -3.55 -13.00
C ILE A 50 -12.80 -4.20 -14.22
N TYR A 51 -13.96 -4.80 -14.01
CA TYR A 51 -14.77 -5.45 -15.03
C TYR A 51 -16.07 -4.69 -15.23
N ARG A 52 -16.31 -4.17 -16.43
CA ARG A 52 -17.51 -3.43 -16.81
C ARG A 52 -18.27 -4.19 -17.89
N ALA A 53 -19.45 -4.71 -17.56
CA ALA A 53 -20.31 -5.41 -18.52
C ALA A 53 -21.78 -5.15 -18.20
N ASN A 54 -22.60 -4.94 -19.23
CA ASN A 54 -24.06 -4.76 -19.10
C ASN A 54 -24.45 -3.68 -18.07
N GLY A 55 -23.72 -2.56 -18.05
CA GLY A 55 -23.94 -1.47 -17.08
C GLY A 55 -23.53 -1.78 -15.63
N ARG A 56 -22.97 -2.96 -15.35
CA ARG A 56 -22.48 -3.35 -14.03
C ARG A 56 -20.96 -3.24 -13.98
N THR A 57 -20.43 -2.72 -12.88
CA THR A 57 -19.00 -2.71 -12.58
C THR A 57 -18.72 -3.67 -11.44
N LYS A 58 -17.74 -4.57 -11.63
CA LYS A 58 -17.18 -5.43 -10.57
C LYS A 58 -15.72 -5.06 -10.39
N GLU A 59 -15.29 -4.97 -9.14
CA GLU A 59 -13.91 -4.68 -8.77
C GLU A 59 -13.33 -5.84 -7.96
N PHE A 60 -12.10 -6.25 -8.29
CA PHE A 60 -11.36 -7.27 -7.57
C PHE A 60 -9.95 -6.77 -7.26
N HIS A 61 -9.51 -6.94 -6.02
CA HIS A 61 -8.20 -6.47 -5.58
C HIS A 61 -7.26 -7.65 -5.33
N GLU A 62 -6.14 -7.67 -6.06
CA GLU A 62 -5.10 -8.67 -5.94
C GLU A 62 -3.85 -8.03 -5.34
N LYS A 63 -3.36 -8.56 -4.20
CA LYS A 63 -2.08 -8.13 -3.63
C LYS A 63 -0.96 -8.86 -4.37
N LEU A 64 -0.10 -8.13 -5.08
CA LEU A 64 0.97 -8.72 -5.89
C LEU A 64 2.25 -8.98 -5.09
N THR A 65 2.74 -7.95 -4.41
CA THR A 65 3.97 -8.00 -3.62
C THR A 65 3.83 -7.10 -2.39
N SER A 66 4.59 -7.38 -1.35
CA SER A 66 4.55 -6.57 -0.12
C SER A 66 5.85 -6.64 0.67
N VAL A 67 6.14 -5.56 1.39
CA VAL A 67 7.19 -5.50 2.42
C VAL A 67 6.57 -5.21 3.78
N ARG A 68 7.23 -5.71 4.84
CA ARG A 68 6.79 -5.59 6.23
C ARG A 68 7.88 -4.93 7.07
N GLY A 69 7.55 -3.89 7.82
CA GLY A 69 8.43 -3.22 8.78
C GLY A 69 8.53 -3.92 10.12
N ASP A 70 9.39 -3.36 10.95
CA ASP A 70 9.54 -3.79 12.33
C ASP A 70 8.34 -3.35 13.17
N HIS A 71 8.22 -3.96 14.35
CA HIS A 71 7.13 -3.63 15.26
C HIS A 71 7.37 -2.27 15.90
N ILE A 72 6.39 -1.38 15.82
CA ILE A 72 6.40 -0.08 16.50
C ILE A 72 5.59 -0.22 17.78
N VAL A 73 6.27 -0.20 18.92
CA VAL A 73 5.61 -0.19 20.23
C VAL A 73 4.99 1.17 20.52
N SER A 74 4.14 1.25 21.54
CA SER A 74 3.49 2.50 21.96
C SER A 74 4.49 3.62 22.22
N GLY A 75 4.21 4.81 21.69
CA GLY A 75 5.03 6.02 21.87
C GLY A 75 6.25 6.10 20.96
N MET A 76 6.44 5.15 20.04
CA MET A 76 7.60 5.09 19.16
C MET A 76 7.22 5.42 17.70
N CYS A 77 8.25 5.62 16.87
CA CYS A 77 8.12 5.80 15.43
C CYS A 77 9.06 4.86 14.66
N ASP A 78 8.75 4.64 13.38
CA ASP A 78 9.62 3.96 12.40
C ASP A 78 9.76 4.84 11.16
N VAL A 79 10.95 4.88 10.59
CA VAL A 79 11.28 5.68 9.42
C VAL A 79 11.91 4.79 8.36
N TRP A 80 11.24 4.68 7.23
CA TRP A 80 11.76 4.06 6.03
C TRP A 80 12.44 5.11 5.17
N GLN A 81 13.72 4.89 4.86
CA GLN A 81 14.51 5.72 3.96
C GLN A 81 14.90 4.87 2.75
N GLY A 82 14.17 5.01 1.65
CA GLY A 82 14.40 4.25 0.43
C GLY A 82 14.10 2.76 0.56
N ARG A 83 13.08 2.37 1.34
CA ARG A 83 12.74 0.96 1.48
C ARG A 83 12.26 0.37 0.16
N VAL A 84 12.94 -0.66 -0.30
CA VAL A 84 12.74 -1.23 -1.64
C VAL A 84 11.53 -2.17 -1.68
N LEU A 85 10.64 -1.95 -2.64
CA LEU A 85 9.58 -2.87 -3.04
C LEU A 85 9.66 -3.10 -4.56
N ARG A 86 10.03 -4.32 -4.95
CA ARG A 86 10.22 -4.71 -6.35
C ARG A 86 8.89 -4.89 -7.08
N VAL A 87 8.73 -4.29 -8.26
CA VAL A 87 7.58 -4.52 -9.14
C VAL A 87 7.65 -5.95 -9.67
N PRO A 88 6.64 -6.79 -9.37
CA PRO A 88 6.63 -8.18 -9.83
C PRO A 88 6.29 -8.24 -11.33
N LYS A 89 6.37 -9.44 -11.90
CA LYS A 89 5.84 -9.66 -13.24
C LYS A 89 4.36 -9.35 -13.28
N LEU A 90 3.96 -8.49 -14.21
CA LEU A 90 2.57 -8.04 -14.32
C LEU A 90 1.83 -8.92 -15.32
N LYS A 91 0.56 -9.19 -15.04
CA LYS A 91 -0.31 -9.81 -16.04
C LYS A 91 -0.53 -8.78 -17.17
N PRO A 92 -0.51 -9.20 -18.44
CA PRO A 92 -0.77 -8.29 -19.55
C PRO A 92 -2.14 -7.64 -19.39
N THR A 93 -2.20 -6.32 -19.54
CA THR A 93 -3.44 -5.55 -19.55
C THR A 93 -3.88 -5.35 -21.00
N ILE A 94 -5.17 -5.54 -21.29
CA ILE A 94 -5.71 -5.31 -22.64
C ILE A 94 -5.90 -3.80 -22.82
N LEU A 95 -4.90 -3.16 -23.43
CA LEU A 95 -4.94 -1.73 -23.72
C LEU A 95 -6.13 -1.40 -24.65
N GLY A 96 -6.92 -0.38 -24.29
CA GLY A 96 -8.06 0.07 -25.09
C GLY A 96 -9.35 -0.77 -24.92
N CYS A 97 -9.43 -1.64 -23.91
CA CYS A 97 -10.65 -2.38 -23.60
C CYS A 97 -11.49 -1.66 -22.54
N ASP A 98 -12.71 -1.25 -22.89
CA ASP A 98 -13.65 -0.63 -21.93
C ASP A 98 -14.25 -1.64 -20.93
N ILE A 99 -14.13 -2.93 -21.24
CA ILE A 99 -14.73 -4.05 -20.47
C ILE A 99 -13.81 -4.49 -19.33
N ILE A 100 -12.49 -4.55 -19.54
CA ILE A 100 -11.53 -5.05 -18.55
C ILE A 100 -10.34 -4.10 -18.47
N HIS A 101 -10.13 -3.52 -17.29
CA HIS A 101 -9.00 -2.65 -17.00
C HIS A 101 -8.31 -3.08 -15.70
N VAL A 102 -6.99 -2.89 -15.59
CA VAL A 102 -6.23 -3.13 -14.36
C VAL A 102 -5.53 -1.85 -13.95
N ASP A 103 -5.85 -1.35 -12.75
CA ASP A 103 -5.16 -0.23 -12.12
C ASP A 103 -4.18 -0.75 -11.06
N TYR A 104 -2.99 -0.18 -10.98
CA TYR A 104 -2.00 -0.55 -9.97
C TYR A 104 -1.80 0.58 -8.95
N CYS A 105 -1.82 0.24 -7.66
CA CYS A 105 -1.65 1.20 -6.57
C CYS A 105 -0.60 0.72 -5.57
N LEU A 106 0.18 1.66 -5.03
CA LEU A 106 1.00 1.41 -3.85
C LEU A 106 0.19 1.77 -2.61
N ARG A 107 -0.04 0.76 -1.77
CA ARG A 107 -0.72 0.93 -0.49
C ARG A 107 0.31 0.93 0.62
N VAL A 108 0.41 2.02 1.37
CA VAL A 108 1.21 2.11 2.60
C VAL A 108 0.25 2.10 3.77
N SER A 109 0.44 1.16 4.68
CA SER A 109 -0.54 0.83 5.71
C SER A 109 0.14 0.35 6.97
N TYR A 110 -0.66 0.16 8.01
CA TYR A 110 -0.22 -0.51 9.21
C TYR A 110 -1.30 -1.47 9.71
N ILE A 111 -0.88 -2.47 10.46
CA ILE A 111 -1.77 -3.41 11.14
C ILE A 111 -1.79 -3.09 12.62
N LEU A 112 -3.01 -2.95 13.16
CA LEU A 112 -3.31 -2.79 14.57
C LEU A 112 -4.43 -3.78 14.92
N ASP A 113 -4.19 -4.74 15.81
CA ASP A 113 -5.19 -5.73 16.27
C ASP A 113 -6.03 -6.38 15.15
N ASN A 114 -5.37 -6.89 14.12
CA ASN A 114 -6.00 -7.47 12.93
C ASN A 114 -6.92 -6.52 12.12
N GLN A 115 -6.98 -5.24 12.46
CA GLN A 115 -7.60 -4.20 11.64
C GLN A 115 -6.52 -3.50 10.79
N CYS A 116 -6.80 -3.38 9.50
CA CYS A 116 -5.92 -2.75 8.51
C CYS A 116 -6.41 -1.31 8.26
N ARG A 117 -5.64 -0.29 8.66
CA ARG A 117 -6.00 1.12 8.42
C ARG A 117 -5.19 1.71 7.26
N CYS A 118 -5.94 2.23 6.29
CA CYS A 118 -5.61 2.66 4.92
C CYS A 118 -4.93 4.01 4.68
N PHE A 119 -3.73 4.09 4.11
CA PHE A 119 -3.35 5.20 3.21
C PHE A 119 -3.00 4.64 1.82
N GLY A 120 -3.61 5.19 0.77
CA GLY A 120 -3.42 4.73 -0.61
C GLY A 120 -2.75 5.81 -1.45
N LEU A 121 -1.65 5.47 -2.12
CA LEU A 121 -1.04 6.29 -3.15
C LEU A 121 -1.32 5.64 -4.51
N HIS A 122 -1.99 6.35 -5.41
CA HIS A 122 -2.21 5.85 -6.77
C HIS A 122 -0.87 5.85 -7.52
N LEU A 123 -0.47 4.68 -8.02
CA LEU A 123 0.66 4.54 -8.92
C LEU A 123 0.15 4.44 -10.36
N ARG A 124 1.03 4.66 -11.33
CA ARG A 124 0.84 4.21 -12.70
C ARG A 124 1.94 3.18 -12.95
N ILE A 125 1.62 1.91 -12.76
CA ILE A 125 2.54 0.82 -13.12
C ILE A 125 2.11 0.30 -14.49
#